data_AF-A0AAD7J750-F1
#
_entry.id   AF-A0AAD7J750-F1
#
_cell.length_a   1.000
_cell.length_b   1.000
_cell.length_c   1.000
_cell.angle_alpha   90.00
_cell.angle_beta   90.00
_cell.angle_gamma   90.00
#
_symmetry.space_group_name_H-M   'P 1'
#
loop_
_entity.id
_entity.type
_entity.pdbx_description
1 polymer ?
#
loop_
_entity_poly.entity_id
_entity_poly.type
_entity_poly.pdbx_seq_one_letter_code
_entity_poly.pdbx_strand_id
1 'polypeptide(L)'
;MRLRLSVTMAMVISFTAAAHVDTNVAAFGINCQGSGKCDGQPGDTASLLVGDIDGIDEGRYYANGQHIACRLNICAFLQNQEEQMNGAEIRGVAHDITEHGCKVCGSVPTKPGNNVADGQLTFNYVSEAGCREGLC
;
A
#
# COMPACT_ATOMS: atom_id res chain seq x y z
N MET A 1 57.29 10.96 57.38
CA MET A 1 55.88 11.39 57.27
C MET A 1 55.78 12.36 56.09
N ARG A 2 55.34 11.89 54.91
CA ARG A 2 55.15 12.73 53.71
C ARG A 2 53.69 12.59 53.28
N LEU A 3 52.93 13.67 53.43
CA LEU A 3 51.53 13.78 53.02
C LEU A 3 51.49 13.86 51.48
N ARG A 4 50.86 12.87 50.82
CA ARG A 4 50.61 12.93 49.37
C ARG A 4 49.17 13.42 49.15
N LEU A 5 49.06 14.59 48.54
CA LEU A 5 47.83 15.18 48.06
C LEU A 5 47.38 14.41 46.80
N SER A 6 46.18 13.82 46.79
CA SER A 6 45.62 13.17 45.62
C SER A 6 44.50 14.05 45.06
N VAL A 7 44.72 14.58 43.87
CA VAL A 7 43.76 15.42 43.12
C VAL A 7 42.69 14.48 42.53
N THR A 8 41.44 14.60 42.98
CA THR A 8 40.29 13.93 42.35
C THR A 8 39.81 14.76 41.17
N MET A 9 40.09 14.28 39.96
CA MET A 9 39.59 14.85 38.71
C MET A 9 38.15 14.37 38.48
N ALA A 10 37.17 15.26 38.67
CA ALA A 10 35.76 14.96 38.39
C ALA A 10 35.53 14.96 36.87
N MET A 11 35.31 13.78 36.29
CA MET A 11 34.91 13.62 34.90
C MET A 11 33.41 13.86 34.78
N VAL A 12 33.00 15.01 34.24
CA VAL A 12 31.60 15.35 34.01
C VAL A 12 31.18 14.74 32.66
N ILE A 13 30.40 13.66 32.69
CA ILE A 13 29.84 13.03 31.48
C ILE A 13 28.53 13.74 31.15
N SER A 14 28.57 14.69 30.22
CA SER A 14 27.36 15.32 29.68
C SER A 14 26.70 14.38 28.66
N PHE A 15 25.58 13.76 29.04
CA PHE A 15 24.70 13.07 28.10
C PHE A 15 23.86 14.09 27.33
N THR A 16 24.27 14.43 26.11
CA THR A 16 23.40 15.17 25.18
C THR A 16 22.37 14.19 24.61
N ALA A 17 21.12 14.30 25.06
CA ALA A 17 20.00 13.59 24.46
C ALA A 17 19.72 14.18 23.07
N ALA A 18 19.93 13.38 22.01
CA ALA A 18 19.51 13.74 20.66
C ALA A 18 17.98 13.58 20.56
N ALA A 19 17.25 14.69 20.51
CA ALA A 19 15.82 14.68 20.22
C ALA A 19 15.62 14.18 18.77
N HIS A 20 15.04 12.99 18.62
CA HIS A 20 14.61 12.49 17.31
C HIS A 20 13.33 13.22 16.94
N VAL A 21 13.35 13.92 15.81
CA VAL A 21 12.14 14.51 15.23
C VAL A 21 11.47 13.41 14.42
N ASP A 22 10.51 12.72 15.02
CA ASP A 22 9.63 11.80 14.29
C ASP A 22 8.73 12.62 13.37
N THR A 23 9.14 12.76 12.11
CA THR A 23 8.30 13.27 11.05
C THR A 23 7.18 12.26 10.80
N ASN A 24 6.06 12.41 11.50
CA ASN A 24 4.81 11.70 11.20
C ASN A 24 4.29 12.19 9.84
N VAL A 25 4.83 11.66 8.75
CA VAL A 25 4.09 11.63 7.49
C VAL A 25 2.87 10.75 7.78
N ALA A 26 1.67 11.30 7.63
CA ALA A 26 0.46 10.50 7.74
C ALA A 26 0.52 9.41 6.65
N ALA A 27 0.92 8.20 7.05
CA ALA A 27 0.85 7.02 6.21
C ALA A 27 -0.63 6.79 5.88
N PHE A 28 -1.00 7.00 4.61
CA PHE A 28 -2.33 6.61 4.17
C PHE A 28 -2.32 5.08 4.04
N GLY A 29 -3.01 4.41 4.95
CA GLY A 29 -3.19 2.96 4.89
C GLY A 29 -4.25 2.57 3.86
N ILE A 30 -4.81 1.37 4.06
CA ILE A 30 -5.98 0.93 3.30
C ILE A 30 -7.12 1.96 3.33
N ASN A 31 -7.75 2.20 2.19
CA ASN A 31 -8.77 3.24 2.04
C ASN A 31 -9.68 2.99 0.84
N CYS A 32 -10.82 3.71 0.78
CA CYS A 32 -11.79 3.66 -0.32
C CYS A 32 -11.73 4.90 -1.22
N GLN A 33 -10.56 5.53 -1.34
CA GLN A 33 -10.39 6.70 -2.20
C GLN A 33 -10.27 6.26 -3.66
N GLY A 34 -10.71 7.14 -4.55
CA GLY A 34 -10.68 6.90 -5.98
C GLY A 34 -11.14 8.13 -6.75
N SER A 35 -11.28 7.96 -8.06
CA SER A 35 -11.87 8.97 -8.94
C SER A 35 -13.32 9.26 -8.54
N GLY A 36 -13.79 10.50 -8.73
CA GLY A 36 -15.22 10.82 -8.59
C GLY A 36 -16.12 10.04 -9.56
N LYS A 37 -15.54 9.39 -10.59
CA LYS A 37 -16.26 8.47 -11.48
C LYS A 37 -16.58 7.11 -10.85
N CYS A 38 -16.03 6.82 -9.67
CA CYS A 38 -16.38 5.63 -8.89
C CYS A 38 -17.82 5.72 -8.34
N ASP A 39 -18.32 6.92 -8.03
CA ASP A 39 -19.67 7.12 -7.49
C ASP A 39 -20.79 6.75 -8.48
N GLY A 40 -20.48 6.73 -9.78
CA GLY A 40 -21.41 6.35 -10.85
C GLY A 40 -21.46 4.86 -11.16
N GLN A 41 -20.66 4.04 -10.46
CA GLN A 41 -20.57 2.60 -10.72
C GLN A 41 -21.48 1.79 -9.78
N PRO A 42 -21.83 0.54 -10.15
CA PRO A 42 -22.53 -0.38 -9.25
C PRO A 42 -21.77 -0.58 -7.93
N GLY A 43 -22.49 -0.55 -6.81
CA GLY A 43 -21.92 -0.60 -5.46
C GLY A 43 -21.31 -1.94 -5.03
N ASP A 44 -21.27 -2.93 -5.93
CA ASP A 44 -20.65 -4.24 -5.76
C ASP A 44 -19.46 -4.44 -6.72
N THR A 45 -19.06 -3.41 -7.47
CA THR A 45 -17.99 -3.51 -8.48
C THR A 45 -16.68 -4.02 -7.90
N ALA A 46 -16.30 -3.58 -6.69
CA ALA A 46 -15.07 -4.06 -6.05
C ALA A 46 -15.14 -5.58 -5.77
N SER A 47 -16.28 -6.07 -5.27
CA SER A 47 -16.48 -7.50 -5.01
C SER A 47 -16.47 -8.34 -6.27
N LEU A 48 -17.05 -7.84 -7.38
CA LEU A 48 -16.96 -8.51 -8.67
C LEU A 48 -15.52 -8.60 -9.18
N LEU A 49 -14.75 -7.53 -9.00
CA LEU A 49 -13.35 -7.48 -9.40
C LEU A 49 -12.47 -8.42 -8.57
N VAL A 50 -12.72 -8.52 -7.26
CA VAL A 50 -12.09 -9.55 -6.40
C VAL A 50 -12.41 -10.96 -6.90
N GLY A 51 -13.67 -11.22 -7.26
CA GLY A 51 -14.08 -12.51 -7.82
C GLY A 51 -13.38 -12.87 -9.14
N ASP A 52 -13.02 -11.88 -9.96
CA ASP A 52 -12.16 -12.11 -11.13
C ASP A 52 -10.72 -12.46 -10.72
N ILE A 53 -10.16 -11.69 -9.78
CA ILE A 53 -8.79 -11.85 -9.25
C ILE A 53 -8.63 -13.20 -8.54
N ASP A 54 -9.69 -13.79 -8.00
CA ASP A 54 -9.64 -15.14 -7.44
C ASP A 54 -9.17 -16.20 -8.46
N GLY A 55 -9.44 -15.96 -9.75
CA GLY A 55 -8.99 -16.81 -10.86
C GLY A 55 -7.63 -16.44 -11.46
N ILE A 56 -6.90 -15.50 -10.87
CA ILE A 56 -5.60 -15.03 -11.40
C ILE A 56 -4.58 -16.16 -11.52
N ASP A 57 -3.72 -16.10 -12.54
CA ASP A 57 -2.53 -16.94 -12.60
C ASP A 57 -1.54 -16.52 -11.50
N GLU A 58 -1.44 -17.35 -10.46
CA GLU A 58 -0.61 -17.13 -9.30
C GLU A 58 0.88 -16.91 -9.62
N GLY A 59 1.37 -17.51 -10.71
CA GLY A 59 2.77 -17.43 -11.12
C GLY A 59 3.09 -16.24 -12.02
N ARG A 60 2.07 -15.54 -12.56
CA ARG A 60 2.27 -14.39 -13.43
C ARG A 60 2.64 -13.16 -12.62
N TYR A 61 3.64 -12.43 -13.11
CA TYR A 61 4.07 -11.16 -12.53
C TYR A 61 3.41 -9.98 -13.23
N TYR A 62 3.03 -8.98 -12.45
CA TYR A 62 2.41 -7.76 -12.91
C TYR A 62 3.29 -6.57 -12.51
N ALA A 63 3.53 -5.68 -13.46
CA ALA A 63 4.31 -4.46 -13.24
C ALA A 63 3.42 -3.29 -12.76
N ASN A 64 4.07 -2.25 -12.25
CA ASN A 64 3.41 -0.99 -11.90
C ASN A 64 2.63 -0.42 -13.10
N GLY A 65 1.36 -0.09 -12.88
CA GLY A 65 0.43 0.42 -13.88
C GLY A 65 -0.14 -0.63 -14.84
N GLN A 66 0.30 -1.89 -14.78
CA GLN A 66 -0.31 -2.95 -15.58
C GLN A 66 -1.69 -3.29 -15.02
N HIS A 67 -2.71 -3.28 -15.89
CA HIS A 67 -4.06 -3.71 -15.51
C HIS A 67 -4.08 -5.23 -15.30
N ILE A 68 -4.62 -5.64 -14.16
CA ILE A 68 -4.72 -7.03 -13.68
C ILE A 68 -6.11 -7.59 -14.00
N ALA A 69 -7.14 -6.82 -13.69
CA ALA A 69 -8.53 -7.13 -13.99
C ALA A 69 -9.31 -5.83 -14.17
N CYS A 70 -10.39 -5.86 -14.95
CA CYS A 70 -11.28 -4.70 -15.11
C CYS A 70 -12.77 -5.11 -15.09
N ARG A 71 -13.60 -4.22 -14.54
CA ARG A 71 -15.07 -4.25 -14.57
C ARG A 71 -15.61 -2.84 -14.76
N LEU A 72 -16.38 -2.58 -15.82
CA LEU A 72 -17.05 -1.29 -16.05
C LEU A 72 -16.13 -0.05 -15.95
N ASN A 73 -14.90 -0.16 -16.48
CA ASN A 73 -13.82 0.83 -16.38
C ASN A 73 -13.21 1.02 -14.99
N ILE A 74 -13.60 0.24 -13.99
CA ILE A 74 -12.83 0.09 -12.76
C ILE A 74 -11.81 -1.01 -12.99
N CYS A 75 -10.53 -0.69 -12.84
CA CYS A 75 -9.45 -1.66 -13.02
C CYS A 75 -8.64 -1.81 -11.75
N ALA A 76 -8.15 -3.03 -11.54
CA ALA A 76 -7.14 -3.39 -10.56
C ALA A 76 -5.76 -3.22 -11.19
N PHE A 77 -4.87 -2.48 -10.54
CA PHE A 77 -3.48 -2.30 -10.98
C PHE A 77 -2.58 -1.91 -9.81
N LEU A 78 -1.28 -2.21 -9.94
CA LEU A 78 -0.28 -1.81 -8.96
C LEU A 78 0.11 -0.34 -9.17
N GLN A 79 0.30 0.40 -8.08
CA GLN A 79 0.83 1.77 -8.08
C GLN A 79 1.91 1.94 -7.03
N ASN A 80 2.80 2.92 -7.25
CA ASN A 80 3.95 3.19 -6.38
C ASN A 80 4.80 1.93 -6.12
N GLN A 81 4.75 0.99 -7.07
CA GLN A 81 5.32 -0.34 -6.90
C GLN A 81 6.65 -0.40 -7.66
N GLU A 82 7.76 -0.56 -6.95
CA GLU A 82 9.08 -0.69 -7.59
C GLU A 82 9.29 -2.08 -8.21
N GLU A 83 8.86 -3.12 -7.51
CA GLU A 83 9.04 -4.52 -7.90
C GLU A 83 7.74 -5.13 -8.42
N GLN A 84 7.83 -5.97 -9.45
CA GLN A 84 6.66 -6.71 -9.91
C GLN A 84 6.10 -7.61 -8.79
N MET A 85 4.79 -7.76 -8.74
CA MET A 85 4.10 -8.61 -7.77
C MET A 85 3.48 -9.80 -8.50
N ASN A 86 3.55 -10.99 -7.92
CA ASN A 86 2.95 -12.16 -8.55
C ASN A 86 1.44 -12.24 -8.26
N GLY A 87 0.73 -13.06 -9.04
CA GLY A 87 -0.71 -13.21 -8.90
C GLY A 87 -1.15 -13.74 -7.53
N ALA A 88 -0.36 -14.60 -6.88
CA ALA A 88 -0.70 -15.13 -5.56
C ALA A 88 -0.72 -14.02 -4.49
N GLU A 89 0.29 -13.15 -4.50
CA GLU A 89 0.38 -12.01 -3.59
C GLU A 89 -0.73 -11.00 -3.88
N ILE A 90 -0.99 -10.70 -5.16
CA ILE A 90 -2.08 -9.80 -5.58
C ILE A 90 -3.44 -10.31 -5.10
N ARG A 91 -3.72 -11.61 -5.30
CA ARG A 91 -4.96 -12.22 -4.83
C ARG A 91 -5.08 -12.12 -3.31
N GLY A 92 -3.98 -12.33 -2.59
CA GLY A 92 -3.96 -12.23 -1.13
C GLY A 92 -4.43 -10.87 -0.63
N VAL A 93 -3.93 -9.78 -1.21
CA VAL A 93 -4.27 -8.41 -0.74
C VAL A 93 -5.54 -7.83 -1.37
N ALA A 94 -6.01 -8.36 -2.51
CA ALA A 94 -7.21 -7.85 -3.17
C ALA A 94 -8.47 -7.91 -2.29
N HIS A 95 -8.61 -8.97 -1.48
CA HIS A 95 -9.74 -9.15 -0.57
C HIS A 95 -9.81 -8.05 0.50
N ASP A 96 -8.65 -7.56 0.96
CA ASP A 96 -8.57 -6.51 2.00
C ASP A 96 -9.37 -5.27 1.61
N ILE A 97 -9.39 -4.90 0.31
CA ILE A 97 -10.14 -3.73 -0.19
C ILE A 97 -11.63 -3.86 0.11
N THR A 98 -12.22 -5.03 -0.16
CA THR A 98 -13.64 -5.27 0.10
C THR A 98 -13.93 -5.55 1.57
N GLU A 99 -13.01 -6.20 2.29
CA GLU A 99 -13.12 -6.43 3.73
C GLU A 99 -13.05 -5.13 4.54
N HIS A 100 -12.32 -4.13 4.04
CA HIS A 100 -12.34 -2.77 4.57
C HIS A 100 -13.66 -2.03 4.33
N GLY A 101 -14.52 -2.53 3.44
CA GLY A 101 -15.83 -1.97 3.13
C GLY A 101 -15.87 -1.13 1.85
N CYS A 102 -14.82 -1.16 1.03
CA CYS A 102 -14.81 -0.45 -0.24
C CYS A 102 -15.71 -1.14 -1.26
N LYS A 103 -16.69 -0.38 -1.76
CA LYS A 103 -17.75 -0.88 -2.64
C LYS A 103 -17.40 -0.86 -4.13
N VAL A 104 -16.58 0.11 -4.53
CA VAL A 104 -16.23 0.34 -5.94
C VAL A 104 -14.74 0.51 -6.10
N CYS A 105 -14.19 1.53 -5.46
CA CYS A 105 -12.79 1.92 -5.57
C CYS A 105 -12.13 1.92 -4.21
N GLY A 106 -10.81 1.72 -4.21
CA GLY A 106 -10.00 1.72 -3.00
C GLY A 106 -8.58 1.31 -3.30
N SER A 107 -7.74 1.34 -2.28
CA SER A 107 -6.35 0.90 -2.38
C SER A 107 -5.89 0.26 -1.09
N VAL A 108 -5.04 -0.75 -1.20
CA VAL A 108 -4.42 -1.47 -0.08
C VAL A 108 -2.90 -1.42 -0.23
N PRO A 109 -2.14 -1.09 0.84
CA PRO A 109 -0.68 -1.15 0.82
C PRO A 109 -0.16 -2.56 0.53
N THR A 110 0.87 -2.68 -0.29
CA THR A 110 1.53 -3.96 -0.63
C THR A 110 2.86 -4.14 0.09
N LYS A 111 3.36 -3.09 0.76
CA LYS A 111 4.61 -3.10 1.52
C LYS A 111 4.35 -2.93 3.04
N PRO A 112 5.26 -3.41 3.90
CA PRO A 112 5.18 -3.17 5.34
C PRO A 112 5.13 -1.67 5.67
N GLY A 113 4.51 -1.31 6.80
CA GLY A 113 4.40 0.09 7.24
C GLY A 113 3.05 0.74 6.96
N ASN A 114 2.12 0.03 6.30
CA ASN A 114 0.73 0.45 6.07
C ASN A 114 0.64 1.84 5.40
N ASN A 115 1.44 2.04 4.35
CA ASN A 115 1.51 3.29 3.61
C ASN A 115 1.43 3.03 2.12
N VAL A 116 0.37 3.50 1.48
CA VAL A 116 0.15 3.31 0.04
C VAL A 116 1.15 4.05 -0.85
N ALA A 117 1.87 5.04 -0.31
CA ALA A 117 2.93 5.73 -1.04
C ALA A 117 4.15 4.84 -1.31
N ASP A 118 4.29 3.73 -0.57
CA ASP A 118 5.43 2.80 -0.69
C ASP A 118 5.12 1.60 -1.60
N GLY A 119 3.87 1.48 -2.07
CA GLY A 119 3.37 0.40 -2.91
C GLY A 119 1.92 0.07 -2.57
N GLN A 120 1.07 -0.07 -3.58
CA GLN A 120 -0.34 -0.39 -3.40
C GLN A 120 -0.94 -1.19 -4.55
N LEU A 121 -1.93 -2.02 -4.24
CA LEU A 121 -2.93 -2.50 -5.19
C LEU A 121 -4.09 -1.52 -5.17
N THR A 122 -4.47 -1.02 -6.34
CA THR A 122 -5.50 0.01 -6.49
C THR A 122 -6.64 -0.50 -7.36
N PHE A 123 -7.87 -0.31 -6.91
CA PHE A 123 -9.09 -0.38 -7.73
C PHE A 123 -9.55 1.05 -8.02
N ASN A 124 -9.48 1.48 -9.27
CA ASN A 124 -9.89 2.83 -9.65
C ASN A 124 -10.40 2.92 -11.08
N TYR A 125 -11.13 3.99 -11.39
CA TYR A 125 -11.58 4.30 -12.73
C TYR A 125 -10.40 4.56 -13.68
N VAL A 126 -10.42 3.91 -14.83
CA VAL A 126 -9.48 4.10 -15.95
C VAL A 126 -10.28 4.40 -17.21
N SER A 127 -9.95 5.48 -17.92
CA SER A 127 -10.69 5.86 -19.14
C SER A 127 -10.46 4.91 -20.31
N GLU A 128 -9.28 4.28 -20.37
CA GLU A 128 -8.88 3.33 -21.41
C GLU A 128 -8.44 2.02 -20.73
N ALA A 129 -9.41 1.16 -20.42
CA ALA A 129 -9.16 -0.10 -19.73
C ALA A 129 -8.37 -1.08 -20.61
N GLY A 130 -7.42 -1.80 -20.00
CA GLY A 130 -6.53 -2.76 -20.70
C GLY A 130 -7.26 -4.03 -21.14
N CYS A 131 -8.36 -4.36 -20.48
CA CYS A 131 -9.33 -5.36 -20.91
C CYS A 131 -10.74 -4.87 -20.57
N ARG A 132 -11.76 -5.34 -21.30
CA ARG A 132 -13.14 -4.88 -21.11
C ARG A 132 -13.77 -5.43 -19.83
N GLU A 133 -13.52 -6.71 -19.57
CA GLU A 133 -14.14 -7.45 -18.47
C GLU A 133 -13.25 -8.67 -18.12
N GLY A 134 -12.98 -8.85 -16.84
CA GLY A 134 -12.29 -10.02 -16.29
C GLY A 134 -10.81 -9.77 -16.06
N LEU A 135 -10.05 -10.85 -15.97
CA LEU A 135 -8.60 -10.82 -15.92
C LEU A 135 -8.01 -10.30 -17.24
N CYS A 136 -6.99 -9.45 -17.11
CA CYS A 136 -6.03 -9.13 -18.16
C CYS A 136 -4.69 -9.87 -17.88
#